data_AF-A0A960XTP1-F1
#
_entry.id   AF-A0A960XTP1-F1
#
_cell.length_a   1.000
_cell.length_b   1.000
_cell.length_c   1.000
_cell.angle_alpha   90.00
_cell.angle_beta   90.00
_cell.angle_gamma   90.00
#
_symmetry.space_group_name_H-M   'P 1'
#
loop_
_entity.id
_entity.type
_entity.pdbx_description
1 polymer ?
#
loop_
_entity_poly.entity_id
_entity_poly.type
_entity_poly.pdbx_seq_one_letter_code
_entity_poly.pdbx_strand_id
1 'polypeptide(L)'
;GVEIRVFSEPYLILSFESSTPVVLPGSNVILDWDAPLFESYAIDNGVGDVTGDTFDGLGFTTVQVNADTTFTLTATAESGAVVRTAEFTILTSPDTDNDGILDLFETNTGIYVSPTNTGTDPGLPDTDGDGYDDGVEDNAGSWLNDTATGTSPVDDDSDNDGLLDGEENPDTAYVAGVNAGSDPNDPDTDDDGFLDGEEFNGGFDPTSSASKPAEVATFTYDVSSRLASNAGLSTDNWTGDDLANWIVGSALGDLFTRNNNDGLDRITRTNDAGFSYSLPANATELRFEADFRINGNFCEAGLTTAGVDTFGFGYDGPNQQFYLLDGGNRIDQTGTTAPPADSRMTIRVVVDVTNQTADLIMDASGAATLVMDDVPVSVTGTALHAADGLSTKTSSRFTGIYRFGITVFSPVGGVSAYDDWAGGYGLDPETDGAPGEDADHDGKTNLLEFATNDDPTSGASSGKMAGLVQDVGGSDVLTLTIPVRGAGTPFSGATEQVSDPVDGIVYRIQGSPDLSDWNTTVVSEVVPALDAGLPALDPGWEYRTFRT
;
A
#
# COMPACT_ATOMS: atom_id res chain seq x y z
N GLY A 1 -82.40 19.42 -16.48
CA GLY A 1 -81.14 19.20 -15.79
C GLY A 1 -81.17 17.80 -15.25
N VAL A 2 -80.20 16.98 -15.65
CA VAL A 2 -79.91 15.69 -15.03
C VAL A 2 -78.39 15.63 -15.00
N GLU A 3 -77.83 15.48 -13.81
CA GLU A 3 -76.42 15.12 -13.61
C GLU A 3 -76.42 13.63 -13.31
N ILE A 4 -75.79 12.84 -14.18
CA ILE A 4 -75.46 11.45 -13.91
C ILE A 4 -73.99 11.47 -13.51
N ARG A 5 -73.69 11.15 -12.26
CA ARG A 5 -72.35 10.74 -11.86
C ARG A 5 -72.35 9.22 -11.77
N VAL A 6 -71.63 8.60 -12.70
CA VAL A 6 -71.23 7.19 -12.58
C VAL A 6 -69.89 7.22 -11.87
N PHE A 7 -69.84 6.68 -10.65
CA PHE A 7 -68.57 6.29 -10.04
C PHE A 7 -68.48 4.77 -10.14
N SER A 8 -67.45 4.29 -10.82
CA SER A 8 -67.02 2.90 -10.74
C SER A 8 -65.53 2.87 -10.45
N GLU A 9 -65.12 3.55 -9.39
CA GLU A 9 -63.90 3.17 -8.67
C GLU A 9 -64.41 2.33 -7.49
N PRO A 10 -64.10 1.03 -7.39
CA PRO A 10 -64.46 0.26 -6.21
C PRO A 10 -63.72 0.86 -5.01
N TYR A 11 -64.43 1.12 -3.91
CA TYR A 11 -63.82 1.35 -2.60
C TYR A 11 -62.77 0.25 -2.36
N LEU A 12 -61.48 0.63 -2.45
CA LEU A 12 -60.33 -0.25 -2.44
C LEU A 12 -59.23 0.42 -1.62
N ILE A 13 -58.59 -0.36 -0.76
CA ILE A 13 -57.31 0.00 -0.17
C ILE A 13 -56.27 -0.37 -1.23
N LEU A 14 -55.58 0.62 -1.77
CA LEU A 14 -54.57 0.49 -2.82
C LEU A 14 -53.26 -0.05 -2.23
N SER A 15 -52.86 0.43 -1.05
CA SER A 15 -51.73 -0.09 -0.29
C SER A 15 -51.93 0.06 1.23
N PHE A 16 -51.30 -0.84 1.98
CA PHE A 16 -51.06 -0.71 3.41
C PHE A 16 -49.75 -1.44 3.71
N GLU A 17 -48.67 -0.68 3.87
CA GLU A 17 -47.30 -1.18 3.86
C GLU A 17 -46.49 -0.54 4.99
N SER A 18 -45.24 -0.99 5.11
CA SER A 18 -44.23 -0.45 6.02
C SER A 18 -42.96 -0.14 5.24
N SER A 19 -42.21 0.85 5.72
CA SER A 19 -40.85 1.13 5.23
C SER A 19 -39.88 -0.03 5.45
N THR A 20 -40.10 -0.86 6.48
CA THR A 20 -39.23 -1.98 6.87
C THR A 20 -40.08 -3.16 7.38
N PRO A 21 -40.15 -4.29 6.67
CA PRO A 21 -40.99 -5.43 7.06
C PRO A 21 -40.40 -6.30 8.18
N VAL A 22 -39.09 -6.16 8.46
CA VAL A 22 -38.38 -6.85 9.55
C VAL A 22 -37.55 -5.82 10.32
N VAL A 23 -37.59 -5.86 11.66
CA VAL A 23 -36.92 -4.87 12.53
C VAL A 23 -36.44 -5.48 13.86
N LEU A 24 -35.60 -4.76 14.60
CA LEU A 24 -35.27 -5.10 15.99
C LEU A 24 -36.48 -4.94 16.93
N PRO A 25 -36.64 -5.79 17.96
CA PRO A 25 -37.57 -5.54 19.06
C PRO A 25 -37.39 -4.13 19.67
N GLY A 26 -38.47 -3.35 19.68
CA GLY A 26 -38.51 -1.97 20.18
C GLY A 26 -38.40 -0.90 19.11
N SER A 27 -38.14 -1.28 17.85
CA SER A 27 -37.99 -0.35 16.72
C SER A 27 -39.24 0.47 16.45
N ASN A 28 -39.03 1.73 16.06
CA ASN A 28 -40.08 2.59 15.51
C ASN A 28 -40.23 2.31 14.01
N VAL A 29 -41.43 1.97 13.57
CA VAL A 29 -41.74 1.62 12.19
C VAL A 29 -42.81 2.55 11.65
N ILE A 30 -42.67 2.99 10.40
CA ILE A 30 -43.69 3.78 9.71
C ILE A 30 -44.63 2.83 8.99
N LEU A 31 -45.92 2.92 9.31
CA LEU A 31 -46.99 2.32 8.52
C LEU A 31 -47.58 3.41 7.62
N ASP A 32 -47.70 3.13 6.33
CA ASP A 32 -48.30 4.02 5.36
C ASP A 32 -49.45 3.35 4.61
N TRP A 33 -50.41 4.17 4.15
CA TRP A 33 -51.57 3.67 3.42
C TRP A 33 -51.99 4.60 2.29
N ASP A 34 -52.51 3.98 1.23
CA ASP A 34 -53.26 4.62 0.16
C ASP A 34 -54.64 3.97 0.05
N ALA A 35 -55.67 4.70 0.46
CA ALA A 35 -57.04 4.23 0.50
C ALA A 35 -58.00 5.40 0.21
N PRO A 36 -58.11 5.83 -1.06
CA PRO A 36 -58.93 6.99 -1.42
C PRO A 36 -60.42 6.65 -1.31
N LEU A 37 -61.22 7.72 -1.22
CA LEU A 37 -62.69 7.65 -1.26
C LEU A 37 -63.39 7.09 0.00
N PHE A 38 -62.69 6.83 1.11
CA PHE A 38 -63.32 6.48 2.40
C PHE A 38 -63.50 7.70 3.33
N GLU A 39 -64.31 7.56 4.37
CA GLU A 39 -64.61 8.64 5.33
C GLU A 39 -63.89 8.51 6.67
N SER A 40 -63.55 7.28 7.06
CA SER A 40 -62.83 7.03 8.32
C SER A 40 -61.86 5.86 8.19
N TYR A 41 -60.76 5.96 8.93
CA TYR A 41 -59.63 5.04 8.90
C TYR A 41 -59.23 4.69 10.34
N ALA A 42 -59.04 3.40 10.61
CA ALA A 42 -58.54 2.95 11.91
C ALA A 42 -57.55 1.81 11.74
N ILE A 43 -56.52 1.79 12.58
CA ILE A 43 -55.53 0.73 12.65
C ILE A 43 -55.64 0.06 14.04
N ASP A 44 -55.53 -1.26 14.09
CA ASP A 44 -55.56 -2.03 15.33
C ASP A 44 -54.24 -1.94 16.13
N ASN A 45 -53.98 -2.89 17.04
CA ASN A 45 -52.77 -2.97 17.87
C ASN A 45 -52.42 -1.68 18.64
N GLY A 46 -53.44 -0.94 19.06
CA GLY A 46 -53.27 0.23 19.92
C GLY A 46 -53.03 1.55 19.19
N VAL A 47 -53.05 1.56 17.85
CA VAL A 47 -52.95 2.79 17.05
C VAL A 47 -54.27 3.59 17.11
N GLY A 48 -55.39 2.96 16.76
CA GLY A 48 -56.72 3.57 16.84
C GLY A 48 -57.14 4.35 15.59
N ASP A 49 -57.90 5.43 15.77
CA ASP A 49 -58.46 6.26 14.69
C ASP A 49 -57.37 7.14 14.07
N VAL A 50 -57.12 6.94 12.77
CA VAL A 50 -56.13 7.67 11.97
C VAL A 50 -56.79 8.54 10.89
N THR A 51 -58.10 8.80 11.02
CA THR A 51 -58.85 9.62 10.07
C THR A 51 -58.31 11.05 10.00
N GLY A 52 -57.85 11.60 11.13
CA GLY A 52 -57.25 12.94 11.19
C GLY A 52 -55.87 13.02 10.52
N ASP A 53 -55.19 11.87 10.41
CA ASP A 53 -53.86 11.75 9.81
C ASP A 53 -53.93 11.38 8.31
N THR A 54 -55.14 11.21 7.78
CA THR A 54 -55.38 10.84 6.38
C THR A 54 -55.80 12.06 5.56
N PHE A 55 -55.08 12.34 4.47
CA PHE A 55 -55.40 13.40 3.51
C PHE A 55 -55.60 12.81 2.10
N ASP A 56 -56.81 12.98 1.57
CA ASP A 56 -57.23 12.45 0.26
C ASP A 56 -57.02 10.92 0.10
N GLY A 57 -57.09 10.19 1.22
CA GLY A 57 -56.88 8.74 1.27
C GLY A 57 -55.44 8.31 1.56
N LEU A 58 -54.49 9.22 1.54
CA LEU A 58 -53.09 8.97 1.86
C LEU A 58 -52.81 9.30 3.33
N GLY A 59 -52.06 8.47 4.03
CA GLY A 59 -51.67 8.75 5.41
C GLY A 59 -50.51 7.87 5.86
N PHE A 60 -49.90 8.26 6.98
CA PHE A 60 -48.86 7.47 7.63
C PHE A 60 -48.93 7.66 9.15
N THR A 61 -48.41 6.68 9.89
CA THR A 61 -48.22 6.77 11.35
C THR A 61 -47.00 5.97 11.78
N THR A 62 -46.39 6.35 12.90
CA THR A 62 -45.27 5.61 13.51
C THR A 62 -45.78 4.71 14.63
N VAL A 63 -45.29 3.46 14.68
CA VAL A 63 -45.61 2.46 15.71
C VAL A 63 -44.34 1.84 16.27
N GLN A 64 -44.32 1.50 17.56
CA GLN A 64 -43.25 0.67 18.13
C GLN A 64 -43.64 -0.80 18.12
N VAL A 65 -42.74 -1.65 17.62
CA VAL A 65 -42.97 -3.10 17.49
C VAL A 65 -42.00 -3.86 18.38
N ASN A 66 -42.49 -4.68 19.31
CA ASN A 66 -41.66 -5.43 20.27
C ASN A 66 -41.65 -6.95 20.01
N ALA A 67 -42.49 -7.43 19.11
CA ALA A 67 -42.61 -8.81 18.65
C ALA A 67 -43.33 -8.81 17.30
N ASP A 68 -43.29 -9.92 16.56
CA ASP A 68 -44.07 -10.12 15.34
C ASP A 68 -45.52 -9.65 15.51
N THR A 69 -45.91 -8.65 14.72
CA THR A 69 -47.21 -7.98 14.87
C THR A 69 -47.87 -7.76 13.51
N THR A 70 -49.09 -8.26 13.34
CA THR A 70 -49.93 -8.00 12.16
C THR A 70 -50.86 -6.84 12.44
N PHE A 71 -50.69 -5.73 11.73
CA PHE A 71 -51.58 -4.58 11.75
C PHE A 71 -52.70 -4.74 10.72
N THR A 72 -53.88 -4.26 11.06
CA THR A 72 -55.06 -4.25 10.18
C THR A 72 -55.55 -2.82 9.99
N LEU A 73 -55.42 -2.28 8.78
CA LEU A 73 -56.10 -1.03 8.39
C LEU A 73 -57.56 -1.31 8.07
N THR A 74 -58.48 -0.61 8.72
CA THR A 74 -59.92 -0.65 8.46
C THR A 74 -60.40 0.70 7.90
N ALA A 75 -60.85 0.71 6.65
CA ALA A 75 -61.39 1.91 5.99
C ALA A 75 -62.91 1.77 5.77
N THR A 76 -63.68 2.81 6.11
CA THR A 76 -65.16 2.78 6.13
C THR A 76 -65.79 3.97 5.40
N ALA A 77 -66.85 3.74 4.62
CA ALA A 77 -67.61 4.75 3.86
C ALA A 77 -68.92 5.20 4.54
N GLU A 78 -69.55 6.28 4.05
CA GLU A 78 -70.80 6.94 4.50
C GLU A 78 -71.75 6.01 5.29
N SER A 79 -71.66 6.07 6.63
CA SER A 79 -72.43 5.31 7.63
C SER A 79 -72.15 3.79 7.79
N GLY A 80 -71.00 3.27 7.37
CA GLY A 80 -70.66 1.84 7.53
C GLY A 80 -71.11 0.94 6.38
N ALA A 81 -71.56 1.51 5.27
CA ALA A 81 -72.12 0.77 4.14
C ALA A 81 -71.08 -0.12 3.42
N VAL A 82 -69.80 0.27 3.45
CA VAL A 82 -68.69 -0.47 2.86
C VAL A 82 -67.50 -0.41 3.80
N VAL A 83 -67.03 -1.58 4.23
CA VAL A 83 -65.79 -1.75 5.01
C VAL A 83 -64.79 -2.52 4.16
N ARG A 84 -63.54 -2.08 4.17
CA ARG A 84 -62.38 -2.80 3.64
C ARG A 84 -61.33 -2.93 4.72
N THR A 85 -60.62 -4.05 4.72
CA THR A 85 -59.48 -4.28 5.58
C THR A 85 -58.28 -4.70 4.75
N ALA A 86 -57.09 -4.24 5.15
CA ALA A 86 -55.81 -4.71 4.65
C ALA A 86 -54.94 -5.07 5.86
N GLU A 87 -54.21 -6.17 5.77
CA GLU A 87 -53.31 -6.65 6.82
C GLU A 87 -51.86 -6.52 6.37
N PHE A 88 -50.98 -6.10 7.28
CA PHE A 88 -49.54 -6.05 7.07
C PHE A 88 -48.83 -6.58 8.32
N THR A 89 -47.88 -7.49 8.15
CA THR A 89 -47.11 -8.09 9.26
C THR A 89 -45.69 -7.52 9.29
N ILE A 90 -45.29 -7.01 10.45
CA ILE A 90 -43.90 -6.69 10.76
C ILE A 90 -43.34 -7.84 11.58
N LEU A 91 -42.21 -8.41 11.14
CA LEU A 91 -41.47 -9.42 11.88
C LEU A 91 -40.40 -8.76 12.76
N THR A 92 -40.06 -9.38 13.87
CA THR A 92 -38.93 -9.01 14.71
C THR A 92 -37.85 -10.08 14.67
N SER A 93 -36.60 -9.68 14.46
CA SER A 93 -35.43 -10.54 14.61
C SER A 93 -34.59 -10.02 15.78
N PRO A 94 -34.02 -10.90 16.63
CA PRO A 94 -32.96 -10.47 17.55
C PRO A 94 -31.73 -9.98 16.78
N ASP A 95 -30.84 -9.38 17.57
CA ASP A 95 -29.46 -9.01 17.29
C ASP A 95 -28.72 -9.50 18.55
N THR A 96 -28.02 -10.61 18.39
CA THR A 96 -27.58 -11.46 19.51
C THR A 96 -26.28 -10.95 20.14
N ASP A 97 -25.40 -10.33 19.36
CA ASP A 97 -24.12 -9.74 19.76
C ASP A 97 -24.14 -8.21 19.88
N ASN A 98 -25.16 -7.53 19.36
CA ASN A 98 -25.39 -6.09 19.44
C ASN A 98 -24.44 -5.24 18.57
N ASP A 99 -24.09 -5.74 17.40
CA ASP A 99 -23.30 -5.04 16.38
C ASP A 99 -24.16 -4.07 15.53
N GLY A 100 -25.48 -4.27 15.52
CA GLY A 100 -26.44 -3.48 14.74
C GLY A 100 -27.00 -4.20 13.50
N ILE A 101 -26.56 -5.43 13.22
CA ILE A 101 -27.12 -6.32 12.21
C ILE A 101 -28.16 -7.24 12.87
N LEU A 102 -29.16 -7.67 12.11
CA LEU A 102 -30.16 -8.63 12.61
C LEU A 102 -29.65 -10.06 12.40
N ASP A 103 -29.88 -10.96 13.34
CA ASP A 103 -29.57 -12.41 13.21
C ASP A 103 -30.13 -13.05 11.91
N LEU A 104 -31.18 -12.45 11.32
CA LEU A 104 -31.77 -12.92 10.06
C LEU A 104 -30.91 -12.59 8.83
N PHE A 105 -30.09 -11.56 8.90
CA PHE A 105 -29.18 -11.10 7.85
C PHE A 105 -27.79 -11.72 7.99
N GLU A 106 -27.45 -12.20 9.18
CA GLU A 106 -26.18 -12.86 9.50
C GLU A 106 -26.30 -14.38 9.27
N THR A 107 -25.82 -14.83 8.12
CA THR A 107 -26.06 -16.21 7.67
C THR A 107 -25.00 -17.21 8.14
N ASN A 108 -23.93 -16.75 8.80
CA ASN A 108 -22.75 -17.51 9.20
C ASN A 108 -22.23 -18.38 8.04
N THR A 109 -22.11 -17.75 6.87
CA THR A 109 -21.59 -18.39 5.66
C THR A 109 -20.16 -18.01 5.34
N GLY A 110 -19.61 -16.95 5.96
CA GLY A 110 -18.31 -16.37 5.64
C GLY A 110 -18.25 -15.85 4.20
N ILE A 111 -19.39 -15.41 3.66
CA ILE A 111 -19.50 -14.90 2.29
C ILE A 111 -20.53 -13.77 2.32
N TYR A 112 -20.08 -12.55 2.08
CA TYR A 112 -20.96 -11.42 1.89
C TYR A 112 -21.74 -11.55 0.58
N VAL A 113 -23.07 -11.40 0.64
CA VAL A 113 -23.94 -11.42 -0.54
C VAL A 113 -24.70 -10.09 -0.68
N SER A 114 -25.13 -9.50 0.43
CA SER A 114 -25.86 -8.22 0.48
C SER A 114 -26.01 -7.73 1.92
N PRO A 115 -26.49 -6.49 2.16
CA PRO A 115 -26.83 -6.01 3.52
C PRO A 115 -27.94 -6.79 4.24
N THR A 116 -28.60 -7.73 3.56
CA THR A 116 -29.62 -8.63 4.15
C THR A 116 -29.19 -10.10 4.17
N ASN A 117 -27.92 -10.34 3.86
CA ASN A 117 -27.24 -11.63 3.80
C ASN A 117 -25.73 -11.36 3.83
N THR A 118 -25.23 -10.99 5.01
CA THR A 118 -23.89 -10.45 5.24
C THR A 118 -22.84 -11.54 5.34
N GLY A 119 -23.26 -12.77 5.64
CA GLY A 119 -22.34 -13.89 5.82
C GLY A 119 -21.70 -13.99 7.21
N THR A 120 -21.86 -12.96 8.03
CA THR A 120 -21.35 -12.82 9.40
C THR A 120 -21.96 -13.83 10.38
N ASP A 121 -21.31 -14.05 11.53
CA ASP A 121 -21.80 -14.94 12.59
C ASP A 121 -22.66 -14.17 13.61
N PRO A 122 -23.96 -14.48 13.78
CA PRO A 122 -24.88 -13.79 14.71
C PRO A 122 -24.56 -13.98 16.20
N GLY A 123 -23.35 -14.34 16.57
CA GLY A 123 -22.90 -14.35 17.96
C GLY A 123 -21.53 -13.73 18.17
N LEU A 124 -20.97 -13.11 17.12
CA LEU A 124 -19.69 -12.42 17.12
C LEU A 124 -19.94 -11.04 16.52
N PRO A 125 -19.76 -9.95 17.29
CA PRO A 125 -19.97 -8.61 16.76
C PRO A 125 -18.94 -8.21 15.71
N ASP A 126 -17.85 -8.97 15.58
CA ASP A 126 -16.69 -8.79 14.71
C ASP A 126 -16.34 -10.21 14.24
N THR A 127 -16.74 -10.55 13.01
CA THR A 127 -16.72 -11.93 12.50
C THR A 127 -15.34 -12.36 12.03
N ASP A 128 -14.59 -11.48 11.36
CA ASP A 128 -13.27 -11.76 10.80
C ASP A 128 -12.12 -11.39 11.74
N GLY A 129 -12.35 -10.50 12.71
CA GLY A 129 -11.46 -10.22 13.82
C GLY A 129 -10.46 -9.09 13.56
N ASP A 130 -10.78 -8.17 12.66
CA ASP A 130 -9.92 -7.05 12.24
C ASP A 130 -9.91 -5.90 13.27
N GLY A 131 -10.97 -5.78 14.09
CA GLY A 131 -11.17 -4.73 15.08
C GLY A 131 -12.35 -3.79 14.81
N TYR A 132 -13.04 -3.93 13.67
CA TYR A 132 -14.34 -3.30 13.41
C TYR A 132 -15.50 -4.27 13.73
N ASP A 133 -16.63 -3.71 14.19
CA ASP A 133 -17.83 -4.52 14.39
C ASP A 133 -18.52 -4.68 13.02
N ASP A 134 -19.03 -5.87 12.67
CA ASP A 134 -19.66 -6.21 11.40
C ASP A 134 -20.69 -5.14 10.94
N GLY A 135 -21.42 -4.56 11.89
CA GLY A 135 -22.43 -3.52 11.66
C GLY A 135 -21.91 -2.16 11.17
N VAL A 136 -20.62 -1.87 11.27
CA VAL A 136 -20.00 -0.66 10.70
C VAL A 136 -19.41 -0.88 9.31
N GLU A 137 -19.33 -2.14 8.87
CA GLU A 137 -18.70 -2.57 7.63
C GLU A 137 -19.76 -2.85 6.55
N ASP A 138 -19.97 -1.88 5.67
CA ASP A 138 -21.07 -1.90 4.71
C ASP A 138 -20.71 -2.46 3.33
N ASN A 139 -19.47 -2.92 3.14
CA ASN A 139 -18.92 -3.46 1.90
C ASN A 139 -19.12 -2.49 0.71
N ALA A 140 -19.03 -1.17 0.97
CA ALA A 140 -19.16 -0.14 -0.06
C ALA A 140 -17.90 -0.01 -0.93
N GLY A 141 -16.74 -0.46 -0.45
CA GLY A 141 -15.42 -0.35 -1.09
C GLY A 141 -14.86 1.08 -1.09
N SER A 142 -15.23 1.88 -0.08
CA SER A 142 -14.70 3.24 0.12
C SER A 142 -15.05 3.74 1.51
N TRP A 143 -14.08 4.34 2.19
CA TRP A 143 -14.30 4.94 3.50
C TRP A 143 -15.31 6.11 3.48
N LEU A 144 -16.26 6.09 4.41
CA LEU A 144 -17.11 7.25 4.72
C LEU A 144 -16.88 7.79 6.14
N ASN A 145 -16.71 6.92 7.14
CA ASN A 145 -16.36 7.19 8.56
C ASN A 145 -16.41 5.88 9.37
N ASP A 146 -16.07 5.94 10.66
CA ASP A 146 -16.13 4.83 11.65
C ASP A 146 -17.50 4.11 11.82
N THR A 147 -18.57 4.52 11.13
CA THR A 147 -19.87 3.82 11.14
C THR A 147 -20.30 3.30 9.75
N ALA A 148 -19.42 3.46 8.77
CA ALA A 148 -19.54 3.01 7.39
C ALA A 148 -18.12 3.02 6.78
N THR A 149 -17.34 2.02 7.15
CA THR A 149 -15.90 1.90 6.83
C THR A 149 -15.67 1.56 5.35
N GLY A 150 -16.68 1.01 4.66
CA GLY A 150 -16.54 0.54 3.30
C GLY A 150 -15.98 -0.89 3.17
N THR A 151 -15.38 -1.40 4.24
CA THR A 151 -14.72 -2.71 4.34
C THR A 151 -15.71 -3.86 4.31
N SER A 152 -15.20 -5.07 4.13
CA SER A 152 -15.98 -6.31 4.07
C SER A 152 -16.04 -6.97 5.45
N PRO A 153 -17.23 -7.24 6.03
CA PRO A 153 -17.38 -7.82 7.37
C PRO A 153 -17.01 -9.31 7.50
N VAL A 154 -16.31 -9.86 6.52
CA VAL A 154 -15.90 -11.27 6.47
C VAL A 154 -14.50 -11.43 5.86
N ASP A 155 -13.77 -10.33 5.71
CA ASP A 155 -12.44 -10.23 5.11
C ASP A 155 -11.64 -9.23 5.95
N ASP A 156 -10.65 -9.71 6.69
CA ASP A 156 -9.97 -8.94 7.73
C ASP A 156 -8.99 -7.86 7.20
N ASP A 157 -8.75 -7.86 5.89
CA ASP A 157 -7.89 -6.94 5.14
C ASP A 157 -8.53 -6.71 3.74
N SER A 158 -9.38 -5.70 3.64
CA SER A 158 -10.30 -5.51 2.51
C SER A 158 -9.59 -5.09 1.22
N ASP A 159 -8.45 -4.43 1.30
CA ASP A 159 -7.65 -4.01 0.15
C ASP A 159 -6.37 -4.83 -0.07
N ASN A 160 -6.09 -5.75 0.86
CA ASN A 160 -5.06 -6.79 0.82
C ASN A 160 -3.65 -6.18 0.77
N ASP A 161 -3.39 -5.23 1.66
CA ASP A 161 -2.13 -4.51 1.72
C ASP A 161 -1.21 -4.96 2.87
N GLY A 162 -1.74 -5.83 3.75
CA GLY A 162 -1.07 -6.40 4.90
C GLY A 162 -1.38 -5.70 6.23
N LEU A 163 -2.25 -4.71 6.25
CA LEU A 163 -2.89 -4.15 7.45
C LEU A 163 -4.28 -4.74 7.64
N LEU A 164 -4.67 -4.92 8.90
CA LEU A 164 -6.07 -5.22 9.17
C LEU A 164 -6.89 -3.95 9.00
N ASP A 165 -8.11 -4.06 8.49
CA ASP A 165 -9.01 -2.93 8.28
C ASP A 165 -9.12 -2.05 9.56
N GLY A 166 -9.24 -2.67 10.74
CA GLY A 166 -9.27 -2.00 12.04
C GLY A 166 -7.97 -1.30 12.49
N GLU A 167 -6.84 -1.52 11.84
CA GLU A 167 -5.57 -0.80 12.05
C GLU A 167 -5.47 0.49 11.21
N GLU A 168 -6.45 0.71 10.33
CA GLU A 168 -6.49 1.78 9.35
C GLU A 168 -7.69 2.69 9.58
N ASN A 169 -7.42 3.99 9.64
CA ASN A 169 -8.47 4.99 9.85
C ASN A 169 -8.02 6.34 9.26
N PRO A 170 -8.52 6.71 8.07
CA PRO A 170 -8.08 7.91 7.36
C PRO A 170 -8.58 9.21 7.99
N ASP A 171 -9.50 9.14 8.96
CA ASP A 171 -9.95 10.30 9.75
C ASP A 171 -8.98 10.62 10.91
N THR A 172 -7.97 9.78 11.15
CA THR A 172 -6.97 9.95 12.20
C THR A 172 -5.55 9.97 11.64
N ALA A 173 -4.66 10.74 12.28
CA ALA A 173 -3.27 10.84 11.81
C ALA A 173 -2.51 9.51 12.04
N TYR A 174 -1.53 9.25 11.19
CA TYR A 174 -0.54 8.19 11.40
C TYR A 174 0.09 8.28 12.80
N VAL A 175 0.11 7.13 13.48
CA VAL A 175 0.82 6.94 14.75
C VAL A 175 1.55 5.60 14.67
N ALA A 176 2.87 5.65 14.52
CA ALA A 176 3.74 4.48 14.40
C ALA A 176 3.39 3.35 15.39
N GLY A 177 3.02 2.19 14.86
CA GLY A 177 2.69 0.98 15.62
C GLY A 177 1.39 1.06 16.43
N VAL A 178 0.51 2.02 16.12
CA VAL A 178 -0.81 2.18 16.75
C VAL A 178 -1.92 2.36 15.71
N ASN A 179 -1.72 3.20 14.70
CA ASN A 179 -2.70 3.51 13.66
C ASN A 179 -1.96 3.93 12.38
N ALA A 180 -2.29 3.31 11.25
CA ALA A 180 -1.65 3.63 9.98
C ALA A 180 -2.10 4.97 9.41
N GLY A 181 -3.36 5.36 9.66
CA GLY A 181 -3.93 6.59 9.08
C GLY A 181 -4.22 6.49 7.58
N SER A 182 -3.99 5.31 6.97
CA SER A 182 -4.38 4.92 5.62
C SER A 182 -5.89 4.69 5.49
N ASP A 183 -6.37 4.52 4.25
CA ASP A 183 -7.75 4.11 3.92
C ASP A 183 -7.79 2.58 3.72
N PRO A 184 -8.59 1.82 4.51
CA PRO A 184 -8.66 0.34 4.42
C PRO A 184 -9.31 -0.21 3.13
N ASN A 185 -9.49 0.65 2.12
CA ASN A 185 -10.04 0.29 0.83
C ASN A 185 -9.11 0.74 -0.32
N ASP A 186 -7.91 1.22 0.00
CA ASP A 186 -6.91 1.74 -0.94
C ASP A 186 -5.51 1.30 -0.51
N PRO A 187 -4.94 0.26 -1.13
CA PRO A 187 -3.76 -0.43 -0.61
C PRO A 187 -2.44 0.36 -0.76
N ASP A 188 -2.47 1.62 -1.21
CA ASP A 188 -1.35 2.55 -1.41
C ASP A 188 -1.93 3.98 -1.32
N THR A 189 -2.31 4.39 -0.11
CA THR A 189 -3.11 5.60 0.18
C THR A 189 -2.48 6.88 -0.41
N ASP A 190 -1.16 6.96 -0.49
CA ASP A 190 -0.44 8.13 -0.98
C ASP A 190 0.04 8.05 -2.45
N ASP A 191 -0.33 6.97 -3.15
CA ASP A 191 -0.06 6.69 -4.56
C ASP A 191 1.45 6.69 -4.93
N ASP A 192 2.32 6.33 -3.99
CA ASP A 192 3.76 6.45 -4.20
C ASP A 192 4.43 5.14 -4.67
N GLY A 193 3.66 4.06 -4.67
CA GLY A 193 4.00 2.75 -5.19
C GLY A 193 4.46 1.75 -4.14
N PHE A 194 4.28 2.05 -2.86
CA PHE A 194 4.50 1.19 -1.69
C PHE A 194 3.15 0.92 -1.04
N LEU A 195 2.92 -0.29 -0.55
CA LEU A 195 1.65 -0.60 0.10
C LEU A 195 1.62 -0.04 1.51
N ASP A 196 0.46 0.35 2.05
CA ASP A 196 0.40 1.00 3.36
C ASP A 196 0.89 0.06 4.46
N GLY A 197 0.59 -1.24 4.35
CA GLY A 197 1.15 -2.28 5.20
C GLY A 197 2.66 -2.47 5.08
N GLU A 198 3.25 -2.29 3.89
CA GLU A 198 4.71 -2.29 3.71
C GLU A 198 5.34 -1.12 4.48
N GLU A 199 4.71 0.05 4.36
CA GLU A 199 5.19 1.29 4.95
C GLU A 199 5.04 1.27 6.47
N PHE A 200 3.85 0.95 6.98
CA PHE A 200 3.55 0.92 8.40
C PHE A 200 4.44 -0.09 9.15
N ASN A 201 4.54 -1.32 8.63
CA ASN A 201 5.42 -2.34 9.20
C ASN A 201 6.91 -1.98 9.04
N GLY A 202 7.24 -1.23 7.99
CA GLY A 202 8.55 -0.65 7.73
C GLY A 202 8.90 0.54 8.62
N GLY A 203 7.95 1.10 9.38
CA GLY A 203 8.14 2.30 10.21
C GLY A 203 8.05 3.62 9.43
N PHE A 204 7.38 3.60 8.30
CA PHE A 204 7.07 4.73 7.44
C PHE A 204 5.60 5.16 7.65
N ASP A 205 5.31 6.42 7.31
CA ASP A 205 3.97 7.00 7.28
C ASP A 205 3.30 6.76 5.91
N PRO A 206 2.28 5.87 5.83
CA PRO A 206 1.60 5.52 4.58
C PRO A 206 0.81 6.64 3.90
N THR A 207 0.61 7.76 4.61
CA THR A 207 -0.18 8.88 4.11
C THR A 207 0.69 9.96 3.44
N SER A 208 2.00 9.70 3.32
CA SER A 208 2.98 10.70 2.97
C SER A 208 4.02 10.16 1.98
N SER A 209 3.84 10.51 0.70
CA SER A 209 4.70 10.04 -0.43
C SER A 209 6.21 10.35 -0.35
N ALA A 210 6.62 11.10 0.69
CA ALA A 210 7.99 11.41 1.03
C ALA A 210 8.60 10.46 2.09
N SER A 211 7.77 9.72 2.82
CA SER A 211 8.12 8.80 3.90
C SER A 211 8.01 7.38 3.39
N LYS A 212 9.08 6.86 2.77
CA LYS A 212 9.07 5.51 2.21
C LYS A 212 10.42 4.84 2.21
N PRO A 213 10.47 3.51 2.01
CA PRO A 213 11.73 2.80 1.84
C PRO A 213 12.60 3.40 0.74
N ALA A 214 13.87 3.66 1.07
CA ALA A 214 14.80 4.20 0.08
C ALA A 214 15.22 3.13 -0.93
N GLU A 215 15.15 3.48 -2.20
CA GLU A 215 15.75 2.69 -3.26
C GLU A 215 17.28 2.66 -3.10
N VAL A 216 17.84 1.49 -2.78
CA VAL A 216 19.30 1.35 -2.58
C VAL A 216 20.02 0.82 -3.81
N ALA A 217 19.31 0.15 -4.73
CA ALA A 217 19.84 -0.25 -6.02
C ALA A 217 18.71 -0.61 -7.01
N THR A 218 18.84 -0.14 -8.26
CA THR A 218 18.05 -0.64 -9.39
C THR A 218 18.93 -1.30 -10.43
N PHE A 219 18.56 -2.53 -10.80
CA PHE A 219 19.18 -3.29 -11.87
C PHE A 219 18.15 -3.51 -12.98
N THR A 220 18.33 -2.83 -14.11
CA THR A 220 17.47 -3.05 -15.28
C THR A 220 18.24 -3.75 -16.39
N TYR A 221 17.68 -4.84 -16.89
CA TYR A 221 18.06 -5.46 -18.14
C TYR A 221 16.99 -5.20 -19.21
N ASP A 222 17.34 -4.33 -20.15
CA ASP A 222 16.51 -4.04 -21.33
C ASP A 222 17.07 -4.76 -22.55
N VAL A 223 16.34 -5.76 -23.03
CA VAL A 223 16.66 -6.58 -24.20
C VAL A 223 16.77 -5.72 -25.47
N SER A 224 15.97 -4.65 -25.57
CA SER A 224 15.89 -3.78 -26.74
C SER A 224 17.08 -2.84 -26.89
N SER A 225 17.66 -2.40 -25.77
CA SER A 225 18.84 -1.52 -25.74
C SER A 225 20.11 -2.19 -26.27
N ARG A 226 20.12 -3.52 -26.38
CA ARG A 226 21.30 -4.33 -26.73
C ARG A 226 21.19 -5.06 -28.07
N LEU A 227 20.04 -5.09 -28.75
CA LEU A 227 19.81 -5.96 -29.91
C LEU A 227 19.04 -5.27 -31.05
N ALA A 228 19.57 -5.32 -32.26
CA ALA A 228 18.83 -4.94 -33.47
C ALA A 228 17.80 -6.03 -33.83
N SER A 229 16.60 -5.62 -34.26
CA SER A 229 15.51 -6.52 -34.70
C SER A 229 16.00 -7.61 -35.68
N ASN A 230 15.61 -8.87 -35.48
CA ASN A 230 15.97 -10.04 -36.29
C ASN A 230 17.44 -10.53 -36.21
N ALA A 231 18.27 -10.05 -35.28
CA ALA A 231 19.52 -10.72 -34.94
C ALA A 231 19.24 -11.91 -34.00
N GLY A 232 19.91 -13.05 -34.23
CA GLY A 232 19.89 -14.15 -33.25
C GLY A 232 20.58 -13.73 -31.95
N LEU A 233 20.16 -14.26 -30.80
CA LEU A 233 20.70 -13.95 -29.46
C LEU A 233 22.18 -14.37 -29.24
N SER A 234 22.91 -14.71 -30.32
CA SER A 234 24.11 -15.55 -30.29
C SER A 234 25.44 -14.87 -29.89
N THR A 235 25.44 -13.74 -29.17
CA THR A 235 26.70 -13.12 -28.68
C THR A 235 26.64 -12.46 -27.30
N ASP A 236 25.51 -12.44 -26.60
CA ASP A 236 25.36 -11.76 -25.29
C ASP A 236 25.38 -12.74 -24.10
N ASN A 237 26.25 -13.75 -24.18
CA ASN A 237 26.52 -14.78 -23.14
C ASN A 237 25.30 -15.52 -22.57
N TRP A 238 24.19 -15.56 -23.31
CA TRP A 238 23.07 -16.45 -23.04
C TRP A 238 23.45 -17.92 -23.23
N THR A 239 22.89 -18.78 -22.40
CA THR A 239 22.99 -20.25 -22.50
C THR A 239 21.61 -20.87 -22.34
N GLY A 240 21.42 -22.11 -22.77
CA GLY A 240 20.15 -22.82 -22.59
C GLY A 240 19.70 -23.61 -23.82
N ASP A 241 18.42 -23.97 -23.80
CA ASP A 241 17.79 -24.81 -24.81
C ASP A 241 17.54 -24.03 -26.09
N ASP A 242 17.84 -24.68 -27.20
CA ASP A 242 17.58 -24.19 -28.56
C ASP A 242 18.11 -22.75 -28.84
N LEU A 243 19.17 -22.35 -28.15
CA LEU A 243 19.72 -20.98 -28.15
C LEU A 243 19.91 -20.37 -29.55
N ALA A 244 20.26 -21.19 -30.54
CA ALA A 244 20.48 -20.74 -31.91
C ALA A 244 19.20 -20.22 -32.61
N ASN A 245 18.02 -20.61 -32.14
CA ASN A 245 16.72 -20.21 -32.68
C ASN A 245 16.06 -19.06 -31.90
N TRP A 246 16.68 -18.62 -30.81
CA TRP A 246 16.22 -17.46 -30.07
C TRP A 246 16.53 -16.16 -30.81
N ILE A 247 15.49 -15.36 -31.02
CA ILE A 247 15.54 -14.11 -31.78
C ILE A 247 14.85 -12.97 -31.01
N VAL A 248 15.16 -11.74 -31.39
CA VAL A 248 14.38 -10.57 -30.99
C VAL A 248 13.25 -10.35 -31.99
N GLY A 249 12.01 -10.53 -31.52
CA GLY A 249 10.80 -10.16 -32.23
C GLY A 249 10.44 -8.68 -32.01
N SER A 250 9.56 -8.15 -32.85
CA SER A 250 8.98 -6.82 -32.68
C SER A 250 7.48 -6.88 -32.92
N ALA A 251 6.68 -6.27 -32.05
CA ALA A 251 5.24 -6.16 -32.26
C ALA A 251 4.63 -5.00 -31.47
N LEU A 252 3.66 -4.32 -32.07
CA LEU A 252 2.95 -3.18 -31.47
C LEU A 252 3.86 -2.02 -31.00
N GLY A 253 5.14 -2.00 -31.39
CA GLY A 253 6.12 -0.97 -31.00
C GLY A 253 7.25 -1.48 -30.12
N ASP A 254 7.12 -2.67 -29.51
CA ASP A 254 8.09 -3.18 -28.54
C ASP A 254 8.92 -4.32 -29.14
N LEU A 255 10.12 -4.50 -28.59
CA LEU A 255 10.97 -5.66 -28.86
C LEU A 255 10.74 -6.72 -27.78
N PHE A 256 10.88 -8.00 -28.11
CA PHE A 256 10.76 -9.07 -27.13
C PHE A 256 11.63 -10.26 -27.53
N THR A 257 12.10 -11.03 -26.55
CA THR A 257 12.76 -12.32 -26.83
C THR A 257 11.72 -13.38 -27.17
N ARG A 258 12.06 -14.27 -28.10
CA ARG A 258 11.25 -15.47 -28.37
C ARG A 258 12.10 -16.57 -28.98
N ASN A 259 11.68 -17.82 -28.81
CA ASN A 259 12.15 -18.88 -29.69
C ASN A 259 11.39 -18.85 -31.03
N ASN A 260 12.12 -18.89 -32.14
CA ASN A 260 11.55 -18.98 -33.50
C ASN A 260 11.08 -20.41 -33.85
N ASN A 261 11.50 -21.40 -33.07
CA ASN A 261 11.07 -22.80 -33.16
C ASN A 261 9.82 -23.07 -32.29
N ASP A 262 9.36 -24.32 -32.23
CA ASP A 262 8.33 -24.78 -31.31
C ASP A 262 8.93 -25.41 -30.05
N GLY A 263 8.31 -25.20 -28.89
CA GLY A 263 8.80 -25.77 -27.64
C GLY A 263 8.48 -24.94 -26.42
N LEU A 264 8.76 -25.55 -25.26
CA LEU A 264 8.87 -24.91 -23.96
C LEU A 264 10.37 -24.79 -23.67
N ASP A 265 10.98 -23.69 -24.12
CA ASP A 265 12.43 -23.53 -24.09
C ASP A 265 12.85 -22.52 -23.03
N ARG A 266 14.02 -22.75 -22.43
CA ARG A 266 14.61 -21.90 -21.40
C ARG A 266 15.97 -21.38 -21.82
N ILE A 267 16.21 -20.10 -21.58
CA ILE A 267 17.54 -19.50 -21.66
C ILE A 267 17.87 -18.75 -20.38
N THR A 268 19.16 -18.72 -20.04
CA THR A 268 19.71 -18.08 -18.85
C THR A 268 20.88 -17.19 -19.25
N ARG A 269 20.94 -16.01 -18.64
CA ARG A 269 22.07 -15.08 -18.75
C ARG A 269 22.75 -14.94 -17.40
N THR A 270 23.97 -15.43 -17.32
CA THR A 270 24.80 -15.36 -16.11
C THR A 270 25.39 -13.96 -15.95
N ASN A 271 25.59 -13.53 -14.71
CA ASN A 271 26.31 -12.32 -14.36
C ASN A 271 27.75 -12.39 -14.88
N ASP A 272 28.12 -11.37 -15.66
CA ASP A 272 29.43 -11.21 -16.27
C ASP A 272 29.84 -9.73 -16.34
N ALA A 273 30.95 -9.42 -17.03
CA ALA A 273 31.43 -8.04 -17.15
C ALA A 273 30.50 -7.12 -17.97
N GLY A 274 29.59 -7.68 -18.76
CA GLY A 274 28.59 -6.96 -19.57
C GLY A 274 27.22 -6.84 -18.90
N PHE A 275 26.96 -7.61 -17.84
CA PHE A 275 25.77 -7.57 -17.02
C PHE A 275 26.05 -8.13 -15.63
N SER A 276 25.92 -7.28 -14.62
CA SER A 276 26.08 -7.69 -13.24
C SER A 276 25.04 -6.96 -12.42
N TYR A 277 24.37 -7.73 -11.57
CA TYR A 277 23.63 -7.20 -10.43
C TYR A 277 24.21 -7.80 -9.16
N SER A 278 23.99 -7.12 -8.03
CA SER A 278 24.36 -7.61 -6.71
C SER A 278 23.29 -7.15 -5.75
N LEU A 279 22.66 -8.09 -5.05
CA LEU A 279 21.66 -7.76 -4.04
C LEU A 279 22.39 -7.54 -2.69
N PRO A 280 22.24 -6.36 -2.06
CA PRO A 280 22.76 -6.09 -0.71
C PRO A 280 22.27 -7.14 0.30
N ALA A 281 23.13 -7.54 1.22
CA ALA A 281 22.77 -8.54 2.23
C ALA A 281 21.74 -8.06 3.26
N ASN A 282 21.49 -6.75 3.33
CA ASN A 282 20.56 -6.05 4.23
C ASN A 282 19.30 -5.57 3.51
N ALA A 283 19.01 -6.07 2.30
CA ALA A 283 17.71 -5.85 1.68
C ALA A 283 16.62 -6.48 2.55
N THR A 284 15.59 -5.72 2.88
CA THR A 284 14.36 -6.26 3.47
C THR A 284 13.29 -6.48 2.45
N GLU A 285 13.36 -5.78 1.33
CA GLU A 285 12.44 -5.98 0.23
C GLU A 285 13.17 -6.05 -1.12
N LEU A 286 12.67 -6.93 -1.99
CA LEU A 286 13.09 -7.05 -3.37
C LEU A 286 11.88 -6.97 -4.29
N ARG A 287 11.82 -5.97 -5.17
CA ARG A 287 10.83 -5.90 -6.24
C ARG A 287 11.40 -6.44 -7.54
N PHE A 288 10.74 -7.44 -8.08
CA PHE A 288 11.03 -7.99 -9.40
C PHE A 288 9.96 -7.56 -10.37
N GLU A 289 10.33 -6.81 -11.40
CA GLU A 289 9.39 -6.38 -12.43
C GLU A 289 9.77 -6.99 -13.77
N ALA A 290 8.82 -7.60 -14.46
CA ALA A 290 9.01 -8.05 -15.81
C ALA A 290 7.85 -7.64 -16.72
N ASP A 291 8.22 -7.02 -17.84
CA ASP A 291 7.28 -6.71 -18.91
C ASP A 291 7.12 -7.93 -19.81
N PHE A 292 5.89 -8.44 -19.87
CA PHE A 292 5.50 -9.55 -20.72
C PHE A 292 4.51 -9.14 -21.80
N ARG A 293 4.54 -9.92 -22.87
CA ARG A 293 3.41 -10.04 -23.80
C ARG A 293 2.84 -11.45 -23.69
N ILE A 294 1.56 -11.54 -23.35
CA ILE A 294 0.87 -12.81 -23.11
C ILE A 294 -0.21 -13.02 -24.17
N ASN A 295 -0.13 -14.12 -24.90
CA ASN A 295 -1.14 -14.54 -25.87
C ASN A 295 -1.69 -15.94 -25.55
N GLY A 296 -2.09 -16.14 -24.28
CA GLY A 296 -2.61 -17.42 -23.79
C GLY A 296 -1.58 -18.57 -23.75
N ASN A 297 -0.28 -18.25 -23.84
CA ASN A 297 0.81 -19.22 -23.77
C ASN A 297 1.58 -19.08 -22.47
N PHE A 298 2.56 -19.95 -22.28
CA PHE A 298 3.39 -20.00 -21.09
C PHE A 298 4.50 -18.95 -21.10
N CYS A 299 4.67 -18.22 -19.99
CA CYS A 299 5.80 -17.32 -19.70
C CYS A 299 6.34 -17.54 -18.31
N GLU A 300 7.65 -17.31 -18.16
CA GLU A 300 8.35 -17.27 -16.89
C GLU A 300 9.51 -16.27 -16.99
N ALA A 301 9.72 -15.52 -15.91
CA ALA A 301 10.94 -14.77 -15.63
C ALA A 301 11.44 -15.16 -14.23
N GLY A 302 12.75 -15.16 -14.01
CA GLY A 302 13.26 -15.48 -12.70
C GLY A 302 14.76 -15.32 -12.54
N LEU A 303 15.20 -15.48 -11.31
CA LEU A 303 16.59 -15.58 -10.91
C LEU A 303 17.06 -17.03 -10.96
N THR A 304 18.31 -17.23 -11.33
CA THR A 304 18.97 -18.54 -11.29
C THR A 304 20.25 -18.49 -10.49
N THR A 305 20.61 -19.63 -9.92
CA THR A 305 21.94 -19.90 -9.36
C THR A 305 22.53 -21.08 -10.11
N ALA A 306 23.66 -20.88 -10.79
CA ALA A 306 24.30 -21.89 -11.62
C ALA A 306 23.35 -22.53 -12.66
N GLY A 307 22.41 -21.74 -13.20
CA GLY A 307 21.43 -22.18 -14.21
C GLY A 307 20.22 -22.98 -13.68
N VAL A 308 20.02 -23.01 -12.36
CA VAL A 308 18.82 -23.58 -11.71
C VAL A 308 17.95 -22.45 -11.18
N ASP A 309 16.64 -22.53 -11.41
CA ASP A 309 15.68 -21.52 -10.98
C ASP A 309 15.69 -21.42 -9.44
N THR A 310 15.96 -20.21 -8.95
CA THR A 310 16.03 -19.89 -7.53
C THR A 310 14.72 -19.25 -7.10
N PHE A 311 14.34 -18.17 -7.77
CA PHE A 311 13.09 -17.45 -7.55
C PHE A 311 12.53 -16.96 -8.88
N GLY A 312 11.23 -16.81 -9.03
CA GLY A 312 10.66 -16.30 -10.28
C GLY A 312 9.16 -16.25 -10.26
N PHE A 313 8.59 -15.92 -11.41
CA PHE A 313 7.16 -15.74 -11.58
C PHE A 313 6.78 -15.92 -13.04
N GLY A 314 5.51 -16.19 -13.28
CA GLY A 314 5.03 -16.39 -14.62
C GLY A 314 3.53 -16.57 -14.73
N TYR A 315 3.14 -16.96 -15.94
CA TYR A 315 1.75 -17.25 -16.28
C TYR A 315 1.68 -18.54 -17.09
N ASP A 316 0.86 -19.47 -16.61
CA ASP A 316 0.55 -20.73 -17.24
C ASP A 316 -0.72 -20.59 -18.09
N GLY A 317 -0.56 -20.12 -19.33
CA GLY A 317 -1.67 -19.91 -20.25
C GLY A 317 -2.61 -21.11 -20.45
N PRO A 318 -2.12 -22.35 -20.63
CA PRO A 318 -2.96 -23.55 -20.66
C PRO A 318 -3.88 -23.74 -19.46
N ASN A 319 -3.42 -23.39 -18.25
CA ASN A 319 -4.18 -23.55 -17.01
C ASN A 319 -4.86 -22.24 -16.55
N GLN A 320 -4.54 -21.10 -17.17
CA GLN A 320 -5.03 -19.77 -16.84
C GLN A 320 -4.67 -19.32 -15.42
N GLN A 321 -3.41 -19.56 -15.02
CA GLN A 321 -2.94 -19.28 -13.66
C GLN A 321 -1.64 -18.48 -13.68
N PHE A 322 -1.58 -17.44 -12.86
CA PHE A 322 -0.31 -16.87 -12.43
C PHE A 322 0.35 -17.77 -11.40
N TYR A 323 1.66 -17.70 -11.28
CA TYR A 323 2.40 -18.48 -10.31
C TYR A 323 3.69 -17.80 -9.87
N LEU A 324 4.10 -18.08 -8.64
CA LEU A 324 5.44 -17.85 -8.13
C LEU A 324 6.28 -19.12 -8.26
N LEU A 325 7.58 -18.94 -8.44
CA LEU A 325 8.58 -19.99 -8.33
C LEU A 325 9.40 -19.78 -7.07
N ASP A 326 9.36 -20.78 -6.20
CA ASP A 326 10.08 -20.80 -4.93
C ASP A 326 10.99 -22.04 -4.88
N GLY A 327 12.30 -21.82 -4.99
CA GLY A 327 13.29 -22.91 -5.03
C GLY A 327 13.07 -23.90 -6.19
N GLY A 328 12.45 -23.43 -7.28
CA GLY A 328 12.09 -24.25 -8.45
C GLY A 328 10.76 -25.00 -8.32
N ASN A 329 10.02 -24.84 -7.22
CA ASN A 329 8.65 -25.32 -7.09
C ASN A 329 7.67 -24.21 -7.45
N ARG A 330 6.52 -24.58 -8.04
CA ARG A 330 5.45 -23.63 -8.33
C ARG A 330 4.49 -23.49 -7.16
N ILE A 331 4.09 -22.26 -6.94
CA ILE A 331 2.93 -21.89 -6.14
C ILE A 331 1.98 -21.22 -7.12
N ASP A 332 0.88 -21.89 -7.46
CA ASP A 332 -0.08 -21.44 -8.47
C ASP A 332 -1.25 -20.68 -7.82
N GLN A 333 -1.72 -19.60 -8.46
CA GLN A 333 -2.87 -18.85 -7.98
C GLN A 333 -4.16 -19.65 -8.19
N THR A 334 -5.10 -19.52 -7.26
CA THR A 334 -6.46 -20.05 -7.39
C THR A 334 -7.43 -18.97 -7.88
N GLY A 335 -8.31 -19.30 -8.83
CA GLY A 335 -9.51 -18.50 -9.13
C GLY A 335 -9.36 -17.30 -10.10
N THR A 336 -8.17 -17.04 -10.61
CA THR A 336 -7.84 -15.94 -11.55
C THR A 336 -8.65 -15.98 -12.85
N THR A 337 -9.08 -14.81 -13.33
CA THR A 337 -9.58 -14.67 -14.71
C THR A 337 -8.42 -14.51 -15.68
N ALA A 338 -8.39 -15.31 -16.76
CA ALA A 338 -7.35 -15.19 -17.77
C ALA A 338 -7.21 -13.76 -18.32
N PRO A 339 -5.98 -13.23 -18.46
CA PRO A 339 -5.76 -11.94 -19.09
C PRO A 339 -6.32 -11.95 -20.52
N PRO A 340 -6.74 -10.78 -21.04
CA PRO A 340 -7.23 -10.68 -22.41
C PRO A 340 -6.19 -11.22 -23.41
N ALA A 341 -6.64 -11.87 -24.48
CA ALA A 341 -5.74 -12.43 -25.47
C ALA A 341 -4.86 -11.34 -26.10
N ASP A 342 -3.56 -11.58 -26.16
CA ASP A 342 -2.55 -10.68 -26.73
C ASP A 342 -2.36 -9.36 -25.95
N SER A 343 -2.36 -9.45 -24.62
CA SER A 343 -2.17 -8.31 -23.71
C SER A 343 -0.70 -8.02 -23.42
N ARG A 344 -0.42 -6.73 -23.15
CA ARG A 344 0.80 -6.26 -22.50
C ARG A 344 0.53 -6.19 -21.01
N MET A 345 1.50 -6.63 -20.22
CA MET A 345 1.41 -6.50 -18.78
C MET A 345 2.80 -6.38 -18.16
N THR A 346 2.85 -5.66 -17.06
CA THR A 346 3.97 -5.70 -16.14
C THR A 346 3.52 -6.60 -14.99
N ILE A 347 4.29 -7.64 -14.71
CA ILE A 347 4.13 -8.40 -13.48
C ILE A 347 5.21 -7.91 -12.54
N ARG A 348 4.80 -7.44 -11.38
CA ARG A 348 5.65 -7.09 -10.26
C ARG A 348 5.51 -8.20 -9.21
N VAL A 349 6.63 -8.60 -8.64
CA VAL A 349 6.66 -9.42 -7.44
C VAL A 349 7.36 -8.63 -6.36
N VAL A 350 6.66 -8.39 -5.26
CA VAL A 350 7.21 -7.79 -4.05
C VAL A 350 7.61 -8.94 -3.13
N VAL A 351 8.81 -8.93 -2.58
CA VAL A 351 9.28 -10.01 -1.70
C VAL A 351 9.73 -9.41 -0.39
N ASP A 352 8.99 -9.69 0.67
CA ASP A 352 9.43 -9.42 2.03
C ASP A 352 10.46 -10.48 2.44
N VAL A 353 11.73 -10.07 2.45
CA VAL A 353 12.86 -10.91 2.82
C VAL A 353 12.86 -11.23 4.33
N THR A 354 12.25 -10.38 5.14
CA THR A 354 12.16 -10.50 6.59
C THR A 354 11.10 -11.52 6.99
N ASN A 355 9.87 -11.34 6.49
CA ASN A 355 8.72 -12.19 6.80
C ASN A 355 8.65 -13.44 5.92
N GLN A 356 9.44 -13.50 4.83
CA GLN A 356 9.47 -14.61 3.88
C GLN A 356 8.12 -14.82 3.19
N THR A 357 7.47 -13.73 2.82
CA THR A 357 6.26 -13.70 2.00
C THR A 357 6.55 -12.99 0.68
N ALA A 358 5.64 -13.16 -0.28
CA ALA A 358 5.77 -12.52 -1.58
C ALA A 358 4.41 -12.27 -2.22
N ASP A 359 4.26 -11.05 -2.73
CA ASP A 359 3.06 -10.60 -3.39
C ASP A 359 3.30 -10.57 -4.89
N LEU A 360 2.28 -10.96 -5.65
CA LEU A 360 2.30 -10.85 -7.09
C LEU A 360 1.28 -9.81 -7.50
N ILE A 361 1.76 -8.73 -8.09
CA ILE A 361 0.95 -7.61 -8.56
C ILE A 361 1.00 -7.59 -10.09
N MET A 362 -0.17 -7.49 -10.72
CA MET A 362 -0.32 -7.38 -12.15
C MET A 362 -0.76 -5.96 -12.51
N ASP A 363 0.00 -5.29 -13.36
CA ASP A 363 -0.47 -4.11 -14.07
C ASP A 363 -0.83 -4.48 -15.51
N ALA A 364 -2.13 -4.60 -15.76
CA ALA A 364 -2.68 -4.68 -17.11
C ALA A 364 -3.26 -3.33 -17.51
N SER A 365 -2.51 -2.56 -18.30
CA SER A 365 -2.94 -1.29 -18.94
C SER A 365 -3.05 -0.04 -18.06
N GLY A 366 -2.32 0.00 -16.94
CA GLY A 366 -2.18 1.16 -16.04
C GLY A 366 -3.00 1.06 -14.76
N ALA A 367 -3.44 -0.14 -14.37
CA ALA A 367 -4.12 -0.40 -13.11
C ALA A 367 -3.46 -1.63 -12.48
N ALA A 368 -2.83 -1.43 -11.33
CA ALA A 368 -2.28 -2.50 -10.53
C ALA A 368 -3.43 -3.32 -9.93
N THR A 369 -3.26 -4.63 -9.88
CA THR A 369 -4.19 -5.55 -9.24
C THR A 369 -3.35 -6.56 -8.49
N LEU A 370 -3.59 -6.71 -7.19
CA LEU A 370 -3.00 -7.79 -6.42
C LEU A 370 -3.56 -9.13 -6.90
N VAL A 371 -2.67 -10.07 -7.14
CA VAL A 371 -2.98 -11.37 -7.77
C VAL A 371 -2.67 -12.51 -6.81
N MET A 372 -1.54 -12.39 -6.11
CA MET A 372 -1.22 -13.26 -5.00
C MET A 372 -0.82 -12.38 -3.85
N ASP A 373 -1.32 -12.76 -2.69
CA ASP A 373 -1.10 -12.03 -1.46
C ASP A 373 -0.39 -12.93 -0.45
N ASP A 374 0.63 -12.35 0.16
CA ASP A 374 1.40 -12.80 1.30
C ASP A 374 1.85 -14.27 1.21
N VAL A 375 2.19 -14.68 -0.01
CA VAL A 375 2.47 -16.09 -0.31
C VAL A 375 3.74 -16.51 0.40
N PRO A 376 3.71 -17.51 1.30
CA PRO A 376 4.91 -17.95 1.98
C PRO A 376 5.94 -18.50 0.99
N VAL A 377 7.14 -17.94 1.00
CA VAL A 377 8.26 -18.34 0.14
C VAL A 377 9.42 -18.89 0.98
N SER A 378 9.96 -20.05 0.58
CA SER A 378 11.04 -20.73 1.29
C SER A 378 12.45 -20.26 0.89
N VAL A 379 12.59 -19.47 -0.17
CA VAL A 379 13.87 -18.89 -0.59
C VAL A 379 14.32 -17.82 0.42
N THR A 380 15.27 -18.20 1.29
CA THR A 380 15.92 -17.25 2.20
C THR A 380 16.66 -16.15 1.43
N GLY A 381 16.80 -14.95 2.01
CA GLY A 381 17.59 -13.85 1.42
C GLY A 381 18.99 -14.28 0.98
N THR A 382 19.64 -15.24 1.65
CA THR A 382 20.96 -15.76 1.22
C THR A 382 20.96 -16.43 -0.16
N ALA A 383 19.86 -17.08 -0.54
CA ALA A 383 19.72 -17.72 -1.85
C ALA A 383 19.38 -16.69 -2.94
N LEU A 384 18.53 -15.70 -2.64
CA LEU A 384 18.28 -14.55 -3.52
C LEU A 384 19.57 -13.76 -3.78
N HIS A 385 20.33 -13.45 -2.72
CA HIS A 385 21.60 -12.73 -2.81
C HIS A 385 22.69 -13.52 -3.55
N ALA A 386 22.62 -14.85 -3.54
CA ALA A 386 23.56 -15.72 -4.24
C ALA A 386 23.19 -15.96 -5.72
N ALA A 387 22.01 -15.52 -6.16
CA ALA A 387 21.59 -15.66 -7.54
C ALA A 387 22.57 -14.98 -8.49
N ASP A 388 22.98 -15.71 -9.53
CA ASP A 388 24.05 -15.33 -10.44
C ASP A 388 23.58 -15.20 -11.90
N GLY A 389 22.27 -15.19 -12.14
CA GLY A 389 21.74 -15.00 -13.48
C GLY A 389 20.24 -14.77 -13.56
N LEU A 390 19.80 -14.31 -14.73
CA LEU A 390 18.41 -14.13 -15.12
C LEU A 390 17.98 -15.27 -16.05
N SER A 391 16.82 -15.88 -15.83
CA SER A 391 16.20 -16.83 -16.75
C SER A 391 14.93 -16.28 -17.37
N THR A 392 14.65 -16.76 -18.59
CA THR A 392 13.32 -16.69 -19.18
C THR A 392 12.95 -18.03 -19.78
N LYS A 393 11.70 -18.44 -19.62
CA LYS A 393 11.15 -19.68 -20.16
C LYS A 393 9.80 -19.40 -20.79
N THR A 394 9.62 -19.91 -22.01
CA THR A 394 8.46 -19.52 -22.82
C THR A 394 7.97 -20.70 -23.64
N SER A 395 6.65 -20.79 -23.86
CA SER A 395 6.11 -21.66 -24.92
C SER A 395 5.68 -20.81 -26.11
N SER A 396 6.18 -21.12 -27.31
CA SER A 396 5.82 -20.49 -28.60
C SER A 396 6.40 -19.10 -28.94
N ARG A 397 5.93 -18.53 -30.07
CA ARG A 397 6.51 -17.40 -30.83
C ARG A 397 6.21 -15.99 -30.27
N PHE A 398 5.58 -15.84 -29.11
CA PHE A 398 5.00 -14.55 -28.70
C PHE A 398 5.25 -14.15 -27.25
N THR A 399 6.17 -14.83 -26.57
CA THR A 399 6.36 -14.64 -25.14
C THR A 399 7.85 -14.48 -24.84
N GLY A 400 8.21 -13.53 -23.97
CA GLY A 400 9.56 -13.33 -23.45
C GLY A 400 9.70 -11.99 -22.73
N ILE A 401 10.72 -11.87 -21.89
CA ILE A 401 11.05 -10.65 -21.14
C ILE A 401 11.46 -9.57 -22.14
N TYR A 402 10.80 -8.42 -22.09
CA TYR A 402 11.25 -7.19 -22.77
C TYR A 402 12.18 -6.38 -21.85
N ARG A 403 11.75 -6.18 -20.62
CA ARG A 403 12.46 -5.52 -19.54
C ARG A 403 12.36 -6.42 -18.31
N PHE A 404 13.50 -6.62 -17.64
CA PHE A 404 13.52 -7.17 -16.28
C PHE A 404 14.18 -6.14 -15.37
N GLY A 405 13.43 -5.68 -14.38
CA GLY A 405 13.90 -4.83 -13.30
C GLY A 405 14.05 -5.66 -12.03
N ILE A 406 15.13 -5.44 -11.31
CA ILE A 406 15.22 -5.76 -9.89
C ILE A 406 15.47 -4.45 -9.17
N THR A 407 14.54 -4.06 -8.32
CA THR A 407 14.69 -2.91 -7.44
C THR A 407 14.84 -3.44 -6.03
N VAL A 408 15.86 -2.93 -5.34
CA VAL A 408 16.15 -3.31 -3.97
C VAL A 408 15.78 -2.17 -3.06
N PHE A 409 14.98 -2.50 -2.07
CA PHE A 409 14.68 -1.63 -0.96
C PHE A 409 15.33 -2.19 0.30
N SER A 410 15.84 -1.29 1.11
CA SER A 410 16.28 -1.58 2.47
C SER A 410 15.37 -0.75 3.35
N PRO A 411 15.04 -1.21 4.57
CA PRO A 411 14.24 -0.40 5.45
C PRO A 411 15.17 0.76 5.82
N VAL A 412 14.92 1.91 5.23
CA VAL A 412 15.36 3.17 5.83
C VAL A 412 14.25 3.63 6.76
N GLY A 413 13.79 2.71 7.60
CA GLY A 413 12.71 2.89 8.58
C GLY A 413 13.12 2.45 9.99
N GLY A 414 14.43 2.38 10.24
CA GLY A 414 14.87 3.14 11.42
C GLY A 414 14.84 4.59 10.98
N VAL A 415 14.04 5.41 11.66
CA VAL A 415 14.16 6.88 11.75
C VAL A 415 15.53 7.30 11.20
N SER A 416 15.57 8.14 10.15
CA SER A 416 16.86 8.50 9.55
C SER A 416 17.82 8.91 10.66
N ALA A 417 19.13 8.67 10.55
CA ALA A 417 20.03 8.99 11.67
C ALA A 417 19.89 10.47 12.15
N TYR A 418 19.39 11.34 11.26
CA TYR A 418 18.92 12.67 11.60
C TYR A 418 17.61 12.67 12.41
N ASP A 419 16.55 12.00 11.97
CA ASP A 419 15.27 11.94 12.67
C ASP A 419 15.37 11.21 14.03
N ASP A 420 16.19 10.15 14.10
CA ASP A 420 16.57 9.46 15.34
C ASP A 420 17.24 10.43 16.34
N TRP A 421 18.17 11.23 15.81
CA TRP A 421 18.85 12.27 16.59
C TRP A 421 17.89 13.38 17.02
N ALA A 422 17.06 13.90 16.11
CA ALA A 422 16.12 14.99 16.35
C ALA A 422 15.04 14.57 17.37
N GLY A 423 14.49 13.37 17.21
CA GLY A 423 13.57 12.75 18.16
C GLY A 423 14.20 12.52 19.54
N GLY A 424 15.50 12.18 19.59
CA GLY A 424 16.28 12.10 20.83
C GLY A 424 16.35 13.42 21.62
N TYR A 425 16.22 14.56 20.93
CA TYR A 425 16.12 15.90 21.52
C TYR A 425 14.67 16.39 21.69
N GLY A 426 13.68 15.62 21.21
CA GLY A 426 12.26 15.95 21.31
C GLY A 426 11.80 17.06 20.37
N LEU A 427 12.48 17.22 19.23
CA LEU A 427 12.06 18.15 18.17
C LEU A 427 10.85 17.58 17.41
N ASP A 428 9.97 18.46 16.96
CA ASP A 428 8.74 18.12 16.24
C ASP A 428 8.94 18.34 14.73
N PRO A 429 8.87 17.28 13.89
CA PRO A 429 9.11 17.35 12.44
C PRO A 429 8.29 18.41 11.70
N GLU A 430 7.10 18.74 12.18
CA GLU A 430 6.19 19.68 11.51
C GLU A 430 6.43 21.15 11.89
N THR A 431 7.16 21.41 12.98
CA THR A 431 7.29 22.77 13.52
C THR A 431 8.74 23.24 13.63
N ASP A 432 9.60 22.49 14.30
CA ASP A 432 10.98 22.90 14.60
C ASP A 432 12.03 21.82 14.35
N GLY A 433 11.62 20.62 13.97
CA GLY A 433 12.46 19.44 13.78
C GLY A 433 12.93 19.20 12.35
N ALA A 434 12.54 20.03 11.37
CA ALA A 434 13.00 19.85 10.00
C ALA A 434 14.49 20.23 9.83
N PRO A 435 15.25 19.59 8.91
CA PRO A 435 16.69 19.83 8.72
C PRO A 435 17.13 21.29 8.51
N GLY A 436 16.24 22.09 7.91
CA GLY A 436 16.49 23.50 7.61
C GLY A 436 16.11 24.47 8.74
N GLU A 437 15.42 23.99 9.77
CA GLU A 437 14.98 24.80 10.90
C GLU A 437 16.11 25.01 11.93
N ASP A 438 15.89 25.95 12.84
CA ASP A 438 16.83 26.42 13.86
C ASP A 438 16.04 26.56 15.18
N ALA A 439 15.90 25.44 15.90
CA ALA A 439 15.00 25.34 17.05
C ALA A 439 15.42 26.27 18.20
N ASP A 440 16.73 26.41 18.45
CA ASP A 440 17.28 27.22 19.53
C ASP A 440 17.63 28.68 19.13
N HIS A 441 17.49 28.99 17.84
CA HIS A 441 17.69 30.30 17.23
C HIS A 441 19.14 30.82 17.35
N ASP A 442 20.13 29.93 17.31
CA ASP A 442 21.56 30.29 17.35
C ASP A 442 22.16 30.59 15.97
N GLY A 443 21.38 30.34 14.90
CA GLY A 443 21.75 30.56 13.51
C GLY A 443 22.38 29.35 12.83
N LYS A 444 22.50 28.20 13.50
CA LYS A 444 22.79 26.90 12.89
C LYS A 444 21.48 26.19 12.61
N THR A 445 21.41 25.51 11.48
CA THR A 445 20.25 24.65 11.22
C THR A 445 20.44 23.32 11.93
N ASN A 446 19.35 22.64 12.23
CA ASN A 446 19.37 21.31 12.84
C ASN A 446 20.28 20.33 12.05
N LEU A 447 20.28 20.40 10.71
CA LEU A 447 21.16 19.57 9.87
C LEU A 447 22.66 19.85 10.11
N LEU A 448 23.02 21.11 10.32
CA LEU A 448 24.40 21.50 10.61
C LEU A 448 24.82 21.01 12.01
N GLU A 449 23.90 21.05 12.97
CA GLU A 449 24.14 20.58 14.33
C GLU A 449 24.26 19.06 14.37
N PHE A 450 23.40 18.34 13.65
CA PHE A 450 23.53 16.89 13.44
C PHE A 450 24.88 16.54 12.82
N ALA A 451 25.29 17.23 11.75
CA ALA A 451 26.59 17.01 11.12
C ALA A 451 27.76 17.24 12.10
N THR A 452 27.71 18.31 12.89
CA THR A 452 28.82 18.74 13.74
C THR A 452 28.74 18.27 15.19
N ASN A 453 27.84 17.34 15.50
CA ASN A 453 27.61 16.82 16.85
C ASN A 453 27.28 17.93 17.87
N ASP A 454 26.40 18.87 17.53
CA ASP A 454 25.89 19.91 18.44
C ASP A 454 24.55 19.52 19.08
N ASP A 455 24.07 20.34 20.03
CA ASP A 455 22.77 20.16 20.72
C ASP A 455 21.76 21.17 20.16
N PRO A 456 20.72 20.73 19.42
CA PRO A 456 19.79 21.60 18.71
C PRO A 456 18.81 22.35 19.63
N THR A 457 18.87 22.10 20.93
CA THR A 457 18.00 22.74 21.93
C THR A 457 18.73 23.82 22.72
N SER A 458 19.99 24.11 22.39
CA SER A 458 20.86 24.97 23.20
C SER A 458 21.79 25.83 22.36
N GLY A 459 21.45 27.13 22.23
CA GLY A 459 22.27 28.09 21.47
C GLY A 459 23.60 28.50 22.13
N ALA A 460 24.11 27.70 23.06
CA ALA A 460 25.44 27.83 23.64
C ALA A 460 26.45 27.04 22.81
N SER A 461 27.57 27.68 22.43
CA SER A 461 28.67 27.02 21.72
C SER A 461 29.17 25.76 22.45
N SER A 462 29.11 24.59 21.81
CA SER A 462 29.68 23.34 22.34
C SER A 462 31.20 23.35 22.46
N GLY A 463 31.90 24.19 21.70
CA GLY A 463 33.36 24.24 21.67
C GLY A 463 34.00 23.02 21.01
N LYS A 464 33.23 22.21 20.26
CA LYS A 464 33.71 21.05 19.52
C LYS A 464 34.47 21.42 18.24
N MET A 465 34.31 22.64 17.72
CA MET A 465 35.05 23.09 16.53
C MET A 465 36.18 24.06 16.89
N ALA A 466 37.31 23.97 16.19
CA ALA A 466 38.45 24.86 16.40
C ALA A 466 39.12 25.29 15.09
N GLY A 467 39.22 26.61 14.89
CA GLY A 467 40.07 27.23 13.87
C GLY A 467 41.29 27.86 14.51
N LEU A 468 42.50 27.40 14.19
CA LEU A 468 43.75 27.82 14.83
C LEU A 468 44.85 28.02 13.80
N VAL A 469 45.77 28.95 14.06
CA VAL A 469 47.07 28.99 13.36
C VAL A 469 48.07 28.24 14.22
N GLN A 470 48.61 27.12 13.72
CA GLN A 470 49.51 26.25 14.47
C GLN A 470 50.51 25.51 13.58
N ASP A 471 51.59 25.05 14.20
CA ASP A 471 52.65 24.30 13.51
C ASP A 471 52.17 22.91 13.09
N VAL A 472 52.17 22.64 11.78
CA VAL A 472 51.90 21.31 11.23
C VAL A 472 53.07 20.87 10.36
N GLY A 473 54.01 20.15 10.97
CA GLY A 473 55.19 19.63 10.28
C GLY A 473 56.26 20.70 10.03
N GLY A 474 56.41 21.67 10.94
CA GLY A 474 57.43 22.73 10.86
C GLY A 474 56.98 23.98 10.09
N SER A 475 55.68 24.19 9.90
CA SER A 475 55.11 25.39 9.29
C SER A 475 53.81 25.77 9.98
N ASP A 476 53.70 27.05 10.34
CA ASP A 476 52.46 27.62 10.86
C ASP A 476 51.43 27.73 9.74
N VAL A 477 50.33 26.98 9.86
CA VAL A 477 49.22 26.94 8.90
C VAL A 477 47.90 27.18 9.62
N LEU A 478 46.90 27.68 8.89
CA LEU A 478 45.53 27.71 9.40
C LEU A 478 44.97 26.29 9.35
N THR A 479 44.53 25.79 10.49
CA THR A 479 43.87 24.50 10.62
C THR A 479 42.43 24.68 11.06
N LEU A 480 41.54 23.87 10.51
CA LEU A 480 40.15 23.72 10.93
C LEU A 480 39.96 22.28 11.43
N THR A 481 39.66 22.14 12.73
CA THR A 481 39.28 20.87 13.35
C THR A 481 37.79 20.87 13.60
N ILE A 482 37.09 19.87 13.05
CA ILE A 482 35.63 19.72 13.16
C ILE A 482 35.26 18.28 13.50
N PRO A 483 34.14 18.07 14.20
CA PRO A 483 33.46 16.79 14.22
C PRO A 483 32.97 16.45 12.81
N VAL A 484 33.10 15.19 12.43
CA VAL A 484 32.61 14.64 11.16
C VAL A 484 31.80 13.40 11.46
N ARG A 485 30.59 13.35 10.91
CA ARG A 485 29.72 12.16 10.93
C ARG A 485 30.37 11.03 10.13
N GLY A 486 30.46 9.86 10.74
CA GLY A 486 31.01 8.65 10.14
C GLY A 486 32.44 8.34 10.54
N ALA A 487 32.57 7.24 11.29
CA ALA A 487 33.81 6.52 11.59
C ALA A 487 34.69 6.22 10.36
N GLY A 488 35.75 6.98 10.09
CA GLY A 488 36.70 6.71 9.01
C GLY A 488 36.26 7.20 7.62
N THR A 489 35.29 8.12 7.54
CA THR A 489 34.78 8.67 6.27
C THR A 489 35.92 9.23 5.39
N PRO A 490 36.14 8.69 4.17
CA PRO A 490 37.17 9.17 3.27
C PRO A 490 36.91 10.61 2.80
N PHE A 491 37.98 11.39 2.65
CA PHE A 491 37.96 12.69 1.99
C PHE A 491 38.85 12.65 0.74
N SER A 492 38.40 13.33 -0.32
CA SER A 492 39.17 13.44 -1.56
C SER A 492 39.08 14.83 -2.18
N GLY A 493 40.10 15.17 -2.98
CA GLY A 493 40.20 16.47 -3.65
C GLY A 493 41.48 17.22 -3.27
N ALA A 494 41.66 18.42 -3.82
CA ALA A 494 42.89 19.20 -3.67
C ALA A 494 42.65 20.64 -3.22
N THR A 495 41.71 21.35 -3.83
CA THR A 495 41.31 22.72 -3.44
C THR A 495 39.98 22.73 -2.68
N GLU A 496 39.24 21.64 -2.78
CA GLU A 496 38.05 21.32 -2.01
C GLU A 496 38.23 19.87 -1.56
N GLN A 497 38.20 19.61 -0.25
CA GLN A 497 38.12 18.26 0.28
C GLN A 497 36.64 17.90 0.40
N VAL A 498 36.20 16.85 -0.29
CA VAL A 498 34.82 16.36 -0.26
C VAL A 498 34.81 14.99 0.41
N SER A 499 33.93 14.81 1.39
CA SER A 499 33.73 13.50 2.03
C SER A 499 32.91 12.57 1.16
N ASP A 500 33.05 11.26 1.34
CA ASP A 500 31.99 10.33 0.98
C ASP A 500 30.71 10.66 1.78
N PRO A 501 29.51 10.43 1.23
CA PRO A 501 28.26 10.65 1.95
C PRO A 501 28.10 9.66 3.09
N VAL A 502 27.71 10.15 4.28
CA VAL A 502 27.34 9.33 5.45
C VAL A 502 26.09 9.93 6.07
N ASP A 503 25.03 9.13 6.23
CA ASP A 503 23.75 9.53 6.81
C ASP A 503 23.17 10.82 6.21
N GLY A 504 23.24 10.95 4.89
CA GLY A 504 22.77 12.14 4.17
C GLY A 504 23.70 13.37 4.25
N ILE A 505 24.80 13.30 5.00
CA ILE A 505 25.77 14.41 5.13
C ILE A 505 26.94 14.26 4.16
N VAL A 506 27.25 15.35 3.46
CA VAL A 506 28.48 15.51 2.66
C VAL A 506 29.21 16.77 3.11
N TYR A 507 30.46 16.61 3.55
CA TYR A 507 31.32 17.74 3.93
C TYR A 507 32.09 18.24 2.73
N ARG A 508 32.14 19.56 2.57
CA ARG A 508 32.96 20.25 1.56
C ARG A 508 33.84 21.28 2.26
N ILE A 509 35.13 21.01 2.34
CA ILE A 509 36.10 21.84 3.06
C ILE A 509 36.96 22.61 2.07
N GLN A 510 36.89 23.94 2.14
CA GLN A 510 37.58 24.87 1.24
C GLN A 510 38.34 25.93 2.03
N GLY A 511 39.39 26.47 1.42
CA GLY A 511 40.16 27.58 1.96
C GLY A 511 40.10 28.79 1.05
N SER A 512 40.00 29.99 1.62
CA SER A 512 40.04 31.24 0.86
C SER A 512 40.95 32.26 1.54
N PRO A 513 41.85 32.94 0.80
CA PRO A 513 42.65 34.02 1.35
C PRO A 513 41.88 35.35 1.45
N ASP A 514 40.74 35.47 0.75
CA ASP A 514 40.00 36.73 0.60
C ASP A 514 38.48 36.62 0.87
N LEU A 515 38.01 35.41 1.23
CA LEU A 515 36.60 35.09 1.47
C LEU A 515 35.69 35.26 0.24
N SER A 516 36.27 35.32 -0.95
CA SER A 516 35.54 35.50 -2.22
C SER A 516 35.82 34.41 -3.25
N ASP A 517 37.04 33.89 -3.30
CA ASP A 517 37.40 32.72 -4.12
C ASP A 517 37.81 31.55 -3.22
N TRP A 518 37.03 30.47 -3.29
CA TRP A 518 37.14 29.29 -2.42
C TRP A 518 37.80 28.09 -3.12
N ASN A 519 38.16 28.23 -4.41
CA ASN A 519 38.69 27.12 -5.22
C ASN A 519 40.18 27.23 -5.52
N THR A 520 40.88 28.18 -4.91
CA THR A 520 42.29 28.49 -5.24
C THR A 520 43.29 28.06 -4.17
N THR A 521 42.85 27.90 -2.92
CA THR A 521 43.70 27.43 -1.83
C THR A 521 43.72 25.92 -1.80
N VAL A 522 44.90 25.32 -1.70
CA VAL A 522 45.02 23.86 -1.50
C VAL A 522 44.59 23.53 -0.08
N VAL A 523 43.69 22.57 0.07
CA VAL A 523 43.25 22.04 1.36
C VAL A 523 43.72 20.60 1.47
N SER A 524 44.30 20.24 2.60
CA SER A 524 44.73 18.85 2.87
C SER A 524 44.35 18.44 4.28
N GLU A 525 44.04 17.16 4.46
CA GLU A 525 43.80 16.57 5.77
C GLU A 525 45.12 16.38 6.56
N VAL A 526 45.06 16.61 7.87
CA VAL A 526 46.13 16.35 8.83
C VAL A 526 45.78 15.09 9.60
N VAL A 527 46.65 14.07 9.51
CA VAL A 527 46.48 12.77 10.17
C VAL A 527 47.66 12.53 11.13
N PRO A 528 47.41 12.24 12.43
CA PRO A 528 46.10 12.23 13.10
C PRO A 528 45.51 13.63 13.29
N ALA A 529 44.22 13.71 13.60
CA ALA A 529 43.54 14.97 13.91
C ALA A 529 44.16 15.68 15.12
N LEU A 530 44.08 17.01 15.13
CA LEU A 530 44.59 17.88 16.19
C LEU A 530 43.47 18.23 17.19
N ASP A 531 43.00 17.21 17.90
CA ASP A 531 41.81 17.26 18.79
C ASP A 531 42.14 17.45 20.27
N ALA A 532 43.41 17.68 20.60
CA ALA A 532 43.86 17.80 21.99
C ALA A 532 43.17 18.97 22.72
N GLY A 533 42.37 18.62 23.75
CA GLY A 533 41.65 19.60 24.57
C GLY A 533 40.26 19.96 24.07
N LEU A 534 39.80 19.38 22.96
CA LEU A 534 38.42 19.47 22.52
C LEU A 534 37.51 18.55 23.35
N PRO A 535 36.20 18.89 23.49
CA PRO A 535 35.23 18.03 24.14
C PRO A 535 35.13 16.65 23.49
N ALA A 536 34.65 15.65 24.24
CA ALA A 536 34.38 14.33 23.67
C ALA A 536 33.22 14.40 22.65
N LEU A 537 33.29 13.53 21.64
CA LEU A 537 32.22 13.34 20.67
C LEU A 537 31.38 12.12 21.05
N ASP A 538 30.12 12.18 20.61
CA ASP A 538 29.18 11.08 20.77
C ASP A 538 29.51 9.97 19.77
N PRO A 539 29.07 8.71 20.03
CA PRO A 539 29.34 7.61 19.14
C PRO A 539 28.85 7.91 17.71
N GLY A 540 29.73 7.72 16.73
CA GLY A 540 29.39 7.94 15.32
C GLY A 540 29.94 9.23 14.73
N TRP A 541 30.57 10.10 15.53
CA TRP A 541 31.37 11.22 15.04
C TRP A 541 32.84 11.03 15.40
N GLU A 542 33.72 11.66 14.63
CA GLU A 542 35.14 11.72 14.92
C GLU A 542 35.72 13.09 14.55
N TYR A 543 36.83 13.46 15.19
CA TYR A 543 37.52 14.68 14.82
C TYR A 543 38.33 14.49 13.55
N ARG A 544 38.20 15.46 12.65
CA ARG A 544 39.01 15.61 11.43
C ARG A 544 39.66 16.98 11.44
N THR A 545 40.91 17.07 10.96
CA THR A 545 41.63 18.33 10.86
C THR A 545 42.06 18.59 9.43
N PHE A 546 41.75 19.77 8.93
CA PHE A 546 42.13 20.23 7.59
C PHE A 546 43.03 21.44 7.70
N ARG A 547 43.97 21.60 6.77
CA ARG A 547 44.86 22.77 6.68
C ARG A 547 44.85 23.39 5.30
N THR A 548 45.08 24.70 5.25
CA THR A 548 45.33 25.49 4.04
C THR A 548 46.80 25.75 3.80
#